data_AF-A0A4Y2PXN9-F1
#
_entry.id   AF-A0A4Y2PXN9-F1
#
_cell.length_a   1.000
_cell.length_b   1.000
_cell.length_c   1.000
_cell.angle_alpha   90.00
_cell.angle_beta   90.00
_cell.angle_gamma   90.00
#
_symmetry.space_group_name_H-M   'P 1'
#
loop_
_entity.id
_entity.type
_entity.pdbx_description
1 polymer ?
#
loop_
_entity_poly.entity_id
_entity_poly.type
_entity_poly.pdbx_seq_one_letter_code
_entity_poly.pdbx_strand_id
1 'polypeptide(L)'
;MQEIGKYKDYEISVVPSTIEKYVTFSLSKRYPTFKFSLNFADSFQFLSTSLEKLVQNLTPDKFNILKENFPHHNISLLLRKCVYPYEYMYSHQKFDDERLPFIDSFESTLTGSGISDEDYRHAQTVWHYFNLKNMGEYHDLYVKCDVL
;
A
#
# COMPACT_ATOMS: atom_id res chain seq x y z
N MET A 1 0.59 19.80 13.50
CA MET A 1 1.77 20.58 13.91
C MET A 1 1.78 21.03 15.37
N GLN A 2 0.63 21.30 16.02
CA GLN A 2 0.60 21.79 17.42
C GLN A 2 1.34 20.88 18.42
N GLU A 3 1.21 19.56 18.29
CA GLU A 3 1.92 18.60 19.16
C GLU A 3 3.43 18.54 18.91
N ILE A 4 3.84 18.76 17.65
CA ILE A 4 5.26 18.72 17.25
C ILE A 4 6.01 19.94 17.82
N GLY A 5 5.35 21.10 17.94
CA GLY A 5 5.92 22.30 18.54
C GLY A 5 6.26 22.17 20.04
N LYS A 6 5.83 21.08 20.72
CA LYS A 6 6.20 20.79 22.10
C LYS A 6 7.65 20.32 22.25
N TYR A 7 8.25 19.81 21.17
CA TYR A 7 9.63 19.29 21.15
C TYR A 7 10.65 20.41 20.88
N LYS A 8 10.90 21.26 21.88
CA LYS A 8 11.77 22.45 21.76
C LYS A 8 13.23 22.16 21.40
N ASP A 9 13.71 20.95 21.66
CA ASP A 9 15.09 20.53 21.37
C ASP A 9 15.31 20.14 19.90
N TYR A 10 14.25 20.11 19.09
CA TYR A 10 14.30 19.76 17.68
C TYR A 10 14.18 21.02 16.83
N GLU A 11 15.07 21.16 15.85
CA GLU A 11 14.96 22.09 14.76
C GLU A 11 13.84 21.61 13.82
N ILE A 12 12.83 22.45 13.61
CA ILE A 12 11.69 22.16 12.74
C ILE A 12 11.84 22.96 11.45
N SER A 13 11.92 22.28 10.31
CA SER A 13 11.86 22.89 8.99
C SER A 13 10.58 22.44 8.27
N VAL A 14 9.89 23.35 7.60
CA VAL A 14 8.59 23.07 6.97
C VAL A 14 8.53 23.73 5.60
N VAL A 15 8.01 23.01 4.61
CA VAL A 15 7.62 23.55 3.30
C VAL A 15 6.08 23.54 3.26
N PRO A 16 5.42 24.66 3.61
CA PRO A 16 3.97 24.74 3.61
C PRO A 16 3.41 25.00 2.20
N SER A 17 2.26 24.40 1.89
CA SER A 17 1.41 24.79 0.74
C SER A 17 0.32 25.77 1.18
N THR A 18 -0.28 25.54 2.35
CA THR A 18 -1.25 26.43 3.01
C THR A 18 -1.03 26.40 4.52
N ILE A 19 -1.86 27.10 5.31
CA ILE A 19 -1.81 27.05 6.77
C ILE A 19 -2.05 25.63 7.32
N GLU A 20 -2.82 24.81 6.61
CA GLU A 20 -3.20 23.46 7.02
C GLU A 20 -2.51 22.35 6.24
N LYS A 21 -1.95 22.66 5.07
CA LYS A 21 -1.30 21.68 4.17
C LYS A 21 0.20 21.93 4.08
N TYR A 22 0.97 20.88 4.29
CA TYR A 22 2.43 20.91 4.20
C TYR A 22 2.91 19.86 3.19
N VAL A 23 3.83 20.26 2.31
CA VAL A 23 4.46 19.34 1.35
C VAL A 23 5.42 18.41 2.07
N THR A 24 6.25 18.98 2.93
CA THR A 24 7.19 18.23 3.76
C THR A 24 7.50 19.01 5.03
N PHE A 25 7.86 18.30 6.08
CA PHE A 25 8.49 18.87 7.25
C PHE A 25 9.55 17.94 7.81
N SER A 26 10.55 18.52 8.45
CA SER A 26 11.70 17.82 9.02
C SER A 26 11.86 18.17 10.49
N LEU A 27 12.16 17.16 11.30
CA LEU A 27 12.53 17.28 12.70
C LEU A 27 13.98 16.86 12.87
N SER A 28 14.84 17.82 13.12
CA SER A 28 16.28 17.63 13.22
C SER A 28 16.77 17.84 14.65
N LYS A 29 17.67 16.99 15.14
CA LYS A 29 18.38 17.21 16.42
C LYS A 29 19.86 16.91 16.23
N ARG A 30 20.70 17.83 16.70
CA ARG A 30 22.15 17.67 16.64
C ARG A 30 22.66 17.07 17.94
N TYR A 31 23.35 15.94 17.82
CA TYR A 31 24.10 15.31 18.89
C TYR A 31 25.60 15.64 18.73
N PRO A 32 26.43 15.46 19.76
CA PRO A 32 27.87 15.75 19.68
C PRO A 32 28.58 15.01 18.55
N THR A 33 28.13 13.78 18.25
CA THR A 33 28.79 12.87 17.29
C THR A 33 28.05 12.73 15.97
N PHE A 34 26.77 13.11 15.88
CA PHE A 34 25.97 12.99 14.65
C PHE A 34 24.76 13.93 14.65
N LYS A 35 24.16 14.15 13.47
CA LYS A 35 22.87 14.81 13.32
C LYS A 35 21.81 13.77 13.00
N PHE A 36 20.70 13.78 13.74
CA PHE A 36 19.51 13.00 13.43
C PHE A 36 18.49 13.91 12.73
N SER A 37 17.86 13.44 11.65
CA SER A 37 16.76 14.13 10.99
C SER A 37 15.67 13.14 10.59
N LEU A 38 14.45 13.40 11.04
CA LEU A 38 13.25 12.71 10.60
C LEU A 38 12.52 13.59 9.58
N ASN A 39 12.34 13.09 8.36
CA ASN A 39 11.71 13.84 7.27
C ASN A 39 10.37 13.20 6.94
N PHE A 40 9.31 14.00 6.97
CA PHE A 40 7.98 13.62 6.54
C PHE A 40 7.71 14.26 5.19
N ALA A 41 7.30 13.46 4.21
CA ALA A 41 6.92 13.93 2.90
C ALA A 41 5.51 13.41 2.58
N ASP A 42 4.64 14.31 2.11
CA ASP A 42 3.36 13.92 1.54
C ASP A 42 3.57 13.61 0.06
N SER A 43 3.68 12.32 -0.28
CA SER A 43 3.91 11.87 -1.65
C SER A 43 2.86 12.38 -2.64
N PHE A 44 1.62 12.61 -2.19
CA PHE A 44 0.55 13.11 -3.05
C PHE A 44 0.77 14.57 -3.50
N GLN A 45 1.53 15.36 -2.73
CA GLN A 45 1.91 16.72 -3.15
C GLN A 45 2.95 16.72 -4.28
N PHE A 46 3.71 15.64 -4.43
CA PHE A 46 4.70 15.48 -5.50
C PHE A 46 4.14 14.72 -6.71
N LEU A 47 3.30 13.72 -6.45
CA LEU A 47 2.70 12.83 -7.44
C LEU A 47 1.20 12.77 -7.19
N SER A 48 0.47 13.74 -7.74
CA SER A 48 -0.96 13.95 -7.51
C SER A 48 -1.87 12.98 -8.28
N THR A 49 -1.52 11.70 -8.32
CA THR A 49 -2.27 10.64 -8.99
C THR A 49 -2.16 9.35 -8.20
N SER A 50 -3.00 8.35 -8.51
CA SER A 50 -2.97 7.07 -7.82
C SER A 50 -1.65 6.33 -8.06
N LEU A 51 -1.20 5.56 -7.07
CA LEU A 51 -0.05 4.68 -7.21
C LEU A 51 -0.19 3.75 -8.42
N GLU A 52 -1.39 3.24 -8.67
CA GLU A 52 -1.72 2.44 -9.85
C GLU A 52 -1.35 3.14 -11.17
N LYS A 53 -1.71 4.42 -11.33
CA LYS A 53 -1.33 5.21 -12.52
C LYS A 53 0.17 5.48 -12.59
N LEU A 54 0.84 5.64 -11.44
CA LEU A 54 2.29 5.84 -11.41
C LEU A 54 3.03 4.58 -11.85
N VAL A 55 2.63 3.42 -11.33
CA VAL A 55 3.19 2.10 -11.65
C VAL A 55 3.07 1.76 -13.14
N GLN A 56 1.99 2.18 -13.80
CA GLN A 56 1.83 2.02 -15.26
C GLN A 56 2.90 2.73 -16.11
N ASN A 57 3.60 3.73 -15.56
CA ASN A 57 4.71 4.39 -16.26
C ASN A 57 6.05 3.65 -16.13
N LEU A 58 6.11 2.61 -15.29
CA LEU A 58 7.31 1.80 -15.10
C LEU A 58 7.31 0.60 -16.02
N THR A 59 8.46 0.31 -16.61
CA THR A 59 8.67 -0.90 -17.40
C THR A 59 8.92 -2.09 -16.47
N PRO A 60 8.54 -3.33 -16.86
CA PRO A 60 8.71 -4.52 -16.02
C PRO A 60 10.16 -4.78 -15.55
N ASP A 61 11.19 -4.24 -16.21
CA ASP A 61 12.59 -4.32 -15.77
C ASP A 61 12.88 -3.52 -14.48
N LYS A 62 12.01 -2.59 -14.07
CA LYS A 62 12.20 -1.78 -12.86
C LYS A 62 11.75 -2.44 -11.56
N PHE A 63 11.03 -3.56 -11.63
CA PHE A 63 10.49 -4.28 -10.48
C PHE A 63 11.45 -5.35 -9.95
N ASN A 64 12.69 -4.97 -9.63
CA ASN A 64 13.74 -5.90 -9.21
C ASN A 64 13.40 -6.59 -7.87
N ILE A 65 12.97 -5.81 -6.87
CA ILE A 65 12.61 -6.32 -5.54
C ILE A 65 11.46 -7.34 -5.64
N LEU A 66 10.44 -7.03 -6.44
CA LEU A 66 9.32 -7.94 -6.70
C LEU A 66 9.81 -9.23 -7.38
N LYS A 67 10.68 -9.13 -8.40
CA LYS A 67 11.27 -10.32 -9.07
C LYS A 67 12.08 -11.19 -8.12
N GLU A 68 12.89 -10.60 -7.26
CA GLU A 68 13.70 -11.33 -6.28
C GLU A 68 12.82 -12.10 -5.29
N ASN A 69 11.66 -11.54 -4.94
CA ASN A 69 10.71 -12.17 -4.02
C ASN A 69 9.78 -13.21 -4.68
N PHE A 70 9.72 -13.21 -6.01
CA PHE A 70 8.87 -14.09 -6.82
C PHE A 70 9.61 -14.64 -8.07
N PRO A 71 10.78 -15.31 -7.90
CA PRO A 71 11.71 -15.63 -9.00
C PRO A 71 11.17 -16.65 -10.02
N HIS A 72 10.11 -17.38 -9.69
CA HIS A 72 9.50 -18.42 -10.53
C HIS A 72 8.04 -18.13 -10.90
N HIS A 73 7.56 -16.92 -10.58
CA HIS A 73 6.20 -16.53 -10.86
C HIS A 73 6.14 -15.49 -11.96
N ASN A 74 5.02 -15.49 -12.67
CA ASN A 74 4.70 -14.43 -13.60
C ASN A 74 4.34 -13.16 -12.81
N ILE A 75 5.34 -12.30 -12.65
CA ILE A 75 5.17 -11.02 -11.96
C ILE A 75 4.12 -10.13 -12.61
N SER A 76 3.75 -10.32 -13.88
CA SER A 76 2.77 -9.47 -14.57
C SER A 76 1.40 -9.48 -13.89
N LEU A 77 1.07 -10.58 -13.19
CA LEU A 77 -0.14 -10.67 -12.37
C LEU A 77 -0.06 -9.80 -11.10
N LEU A 78 1.14 -9.50 -10.63
CA LEU A 78 1.39 -8.72 -9.41
C LEU A 78 1.72 -7.24 -9.70
N LEU A 79 1.86 -6.84 -10.97
CA LEU A 79 2.06 -5.44 -11.37
C LEU A 79 0.77 -4.62 -11.37
N ARG A 80 -0.39 -5.29 -11.29
CA ARG A 80 -1.69 -4.65 -11.08
C ARG A 80 -2.00 -4.67 -9.59
N LYS A 81 -2.71 -3.63 -9.13
CA LYS A 81 -3.22 -3.57 -7.76
C LYS A 81 -4.04 -4.82 -7.45
N CYS A 82 -3.63 -5.57 -6.43
CA CYS A 82 -4.41 -6.69 -5.91
C CYS A 82 -5.71 -6.19 -5.27
N VAL A 83 -6.77 -6.97 -5.40
CA VAL A 83 -8.12 -6.62 -4.94
C VAL A 83 -8.36 -7.31 -3.60
N TYR A 84 -8.81 -6.58 -2.59
CA TYR A 84 -8.89 -7.14 -1.24
C TYR A 84 -10.24 -6.84 -0.57
N PRO A 85 -10.93 -7.84 0.00
CA PRO A 85 -12.25 -7.65 0.59
C PRO A 85 -12.13 -7.22 2.06
N TYR A 86 -11.83 -5.94 2.32
CA TYR A 86 -11.54 -5.45 3.68
C TYR A 86 -12.69 -5.70 4.65
N GLU A 87 -13.92 -5.41 4.23
CA GLU A 87 -15.15 -5.60 5.01
C GLU A 87 -15.42 -7.07 5.33
N TYR A 88 -15.03 -7.98 4.43
CA TYR A 88 -15.13 -9.42 4.64
C TYR A 88 -14.18 -9.91 5.73
N MET A 89 -12.99 -9.31 5.84
CA MET A 89 -11.91 -9.73 6.73
C MET A 89 -12.07 -9.16 8.16
N TYR A 90 -13.28 -9.26 8.72
CA TYR A 90 -13.63 -8.67 10.02
C TYR A 90 -13.21 -9.51 11.23
N SER A 91 -12.72 -10.73 11.04
CA SER A 91 -12.29 -11.61 12.14
C SER A 91 -11.16 -12.54 11.69
N HIS A 92 -10.41 -13.06 12.66
CA HIS A 92 -9.31 -13.98 12.37
C HIS A 92 -9.79 -15.31 11.74
N GLN A 93 -11.00 -15.76 12.07
CA GLN A 93 -11.58 -16.98 11.48
C GLN A 93 -11.74 -16.88 9.96
N LYS A 94 -11.81 -15.66 9.41
CA LYS A 94 -11.92 -15.45 7.97
C LYS A 94 -10.68 -15.87 7.20
N PHE A 95 -9.51 -15.94 7.84
CA PHE A 95 -8.30 -16.45 7.19
C PHE A 95 -8.40 -17.94 6.86
N ASP A 96 -9.21 -18.70 7.59
CA ASP A 96 -9.39 -20.14 7.36
C ASP A 96 -10.38 -20.44 6.22
N ASP A 97 -11.07 -19.45 5.68
CA ASP A 97 -12.04 -19.65 4.60
C ASP A 97 -11.34 -20.16 3.33
N GLU A 98 -11.68 -21.37 2.90
CA GLU A 98 -11.02 -22.08 1.79
C GLU A 98 -11.44 -21.63 0.39
N ARG A 99 -12.10 -20.48 0.29
CA ARG A 99 -12.58 -19.92 -0.97
C ARG A 99 -12.40 -18.42 -1.02
N LEU A 100 -12.17 -17.91 -2.22
CA LEU A 100 -12.32 -16.49 -2.48
C LEU A 100 -13.80 -16.09 -2.23
N PRO A 101 -14.08 -15.02 -1.48
CA PRO A 101 -15.43 -14.51 -1.27
C PRO A 101 -16.12 -14.15 -2.58
N PHE A 102 -17.45 -14.11 -2.58
CA PHE A 102 -18.20 -13.63 -3.73
C PHE A 102 -17.95 -12.13 -3.97
N ILE A 103 -18.15 -11.67 -5.20
CA ILE A 103 -17.92 -10.27 -5.60
C ILE A 103 -18.64 -9.25 -4.69
N ASP A 104 -19.84 -9.59 -4.20
CA ASP A 104 -20.61 -8.74 -3.27
C ASP A 104 -19.90 -8.50 -1.93
N SER A 105 -18.96 -9.36 -1.55
CA SER A 105 -18.15 -9.21 -0.33
C SER A 105 -16.98 -8.24 -0.47
N PHE A 106 -16.79 -7.64 -1.65
CA PHE A 106 -15.76 -6.63 -1.93
C PHE A 106 -16.32 -5.19 -1.92
N GLU A 107 -17.53 -4.98 -1.38
CA GLU A 107 -18.09 -3.64 -1.20
C GLU A 107 -17.33 -2.86 -0.12
N SER A 108 -16.83 -1.67 -0.48
CA SER A 108 -16.18 -0.80 0.49
C SER A 108 -17.18 0.13 1.17
N THR A 109 -17.23 0.09 2.50
CA THR A 109 -18.00 1.01 3.34
C THR A 109 -17.53 2.46 3.23
N LEU A 110 -16.27 2.67 2.85
CA LEU A 110 -15.69 4.01 2.67
C LEU A 110 -16.23 4.70 1.41
N THR A 111 -16.43 3.95 0.32
CA THR A 111 -16.89 4.50 -0.97
C THR A 111 -18.35 4.17 -1.27
N GLY A 112 -18.96 3.23 -0.54
CA GLY A 112 -20.30 2.70 -0.81
C GLY A 112 -20.38 1.98 -2.16
N SER A 113 -19.28 1.39 -2.62
CA SER A 113 -19.20 0.76 -3.95
C SER A 113 -18.41 -0.54 -3.92
N GLY A 114 -18.86 -1.52 -4.71
CA GLY A 114 -18.12 -2.74 -5.00
C GLY A 114 -16.98 -2.54 -6.00
N ILE A 115 -16.39 -3.68 -6.39
CA ILE A 115 -15.35 -3.77 -7.41
C ILE A 115 -15.97 -4.10 -8.78
N SER A 116 -15.20 -3.90 -9.86
CA SER A 116 -15.62 -4.31 -11.19
C SER A 116 -15.54 -5.83 -11.39
N ASP A 117 -16.30 -6.36 -12.36
CA ASP A 117 -16.18 -7.77 -12.77
C ASP A 117 -14.76 -8.11 -13.25
N GLU A 118 -14.05 -7.14 -13.82
CA GLU A 118 -12.67 -7.31 -14.28
C GLU A 118 -11.71 -7.48 -13.10
N ASP A 119 -11.86 -6.64 -12.07
CA ASP A 119 -11.10 -6.75 -10.82
C ASP A 119 -11.36 -8.08 -10.12
N TYR A 120 -12.62 -8.52 -10.08
CA TYR A 120 -12.97 -9.80 -9.48
C TYR A 120 -12.38 -10.98 -10.28
N ARG A 121 -12.46 -10.96 -11.62
CA ARG A 121 -11.80 -11.96 -12.48
C ARG A 121 -10.28 -11.99 -12.29
N HIS A 122 -9.67 -10.83 -12.07
CA HIS A 122 -8.25 -10.74 -11.75
C HIS A 122 -7.92 -11.41 -10.41
N ALA A 123 -8.71 -11.13 -9.36
CA ALA A 123 -8.56 -11.79 -8.06
C ALA A 123 -8.68 -13.32 -8.15
N GLN A 124 -9.65 -13.82 -8.93
CA GLN A 124 -9.79 -15.25 -9.21
C GLN A 124 -8.58 -15.83 -9.95
N THR A 125 -8.05 -15.10 -10.94
CA THR A 125 -6.85 -15.52 -11.68
C THR A 125 -5.64 -15.63 -10.76
N VAL A 126 -5.43 -14.65 -9.88
CA VAL A 126 -4.37 -14.68 -8.87
C VAL A 126 -4.56 -15.86 -7.92
N TRP A 127 -5.77 -16.05 -7.40
CA TRP A 127 -6.11 -17.18 -6.52
C TRP A 127 -5.73 -18.53 -7.12
N HIS A 128 -6.11 -18.77 -8.38
CA HIS A 128 -5.82 -20.04 -9.06
C HIS A 128 -4.35 -20.17 -9.47
N TYR A 129 -3.71 -19.09 -9.94
CA TYR A 129 -2.32 -19.13 -10.39
C TYR A 129 -1.36 -19.46 -9.25
N PHE A 130 -1.58 -18.89 -8.06
CA PHE A 130 -0.77 -19.17 -6.88
C PHE A 130 -1.25 -20.41 -6.10
N ASN A 131 -2.29 -21.09 -6.57
CA ASN A 131 -2.87 -22.27 -5.94
C ASN A 131 -3.18 -22.03 -4.45
N LEU A 132 -3.79 -20.88 -4.16
CA LEU A 132 -4.11 -20.45 -2.81
C LEU A 132 -5.26 -21.30 -2.26
N LYS A 133 -5.11 -21.73 -1.01
CA LYS A 133 -6.04 -22.65 -0.35
C LYS A 133 -7.05 -21.95 0.52
N ASN A 134 -6.69 -20.79 1.07
CA ASN A 134 -7.53 -20.05 1.98
C ASN A 134 -7.24 -18.54 1.92
N MET A 135 -8.09 -17.76 2.57
CA MET A 135 -7.95 -16.31 2.65
C MET A 135 -6.73 -15.83 3.43
N GLY A 136 -6.16 -16.67 4.31
CA GLY A 136 -4.85 -16.49 4.95
C GLY A 136 -3.74 -16.37 3.91
N GLU A 137 -3.60 -17.37 3.05
CA GLU A 137 -2.59 -17.35 1.99
C GLU A 137 -2.82 -16.20 1.00
N TYR A 138 -4.09 -15.86 0.71
CA TYR A 138 -4.43 -14.69 -0.10
C TYR A 138 -4.02 -13.36 0.57
N HIS A 139 -4.24 -13.23 1.87
CA HIS A 139 -3.82 -12.07 2.65
C HIS A 139 -2.30 -11.94 2.68
N ASP A 140 -1.58 -13.03 2.94
CA ASP A 140 -0.12 -13.02 2.99
C ASP A 140 0.47 -12.58 1.64
N LEU A 141 -0.09 -13.09 0.53
CA LEU A 141 0.30 -12.64 -0.80
C LEU A 141 0.00 -11.14 -1.01
N TYR A 142 -1.21 -10.70 -0.65
CA TYR A 142 -1.63 -9.30 -0.77
C TYR A 142 -0.69 -8.36 0.01
N VAL A 143 -0.45 -8.63 1.28
CA VAL A 143 0.40 -7.80 2.14
C VAL A 143 1.85 -7.85 1.67
N LYS A 144 2.35 -9.02 1.28
CA LYS A 144 3.71 -9.13 0.72
C LYS A 144 3.85 -8.26 -0.54
N CYS A 145 2.87 -8.23 -1.43
CA CYS A 145 2.91 -7.37 -2.61
C CYS A 145 2.78 -5.87 -2.28
N ASP A 146 2.08 -5.50 -1.22
CA ASP A 146 1.87 -4.09 -0.82
C ASP A 146 3.12 -3.46 -0.18
N VAL A 147 3.98 -4.28 0.44
CA VAL A 147 5.20 -3.81 1.15
C VAL A 147 6.49 -3.88 0.32
N LEU A 148 6.48 -4.58 -0.82
CA LEU A 148 7.65 -4.77 -1.70
C LEU A 148 7.76 -3.68 -2.77
#